data_AF-A0A7Y1U0W5-F1
#
_entry.id   AF-A0A7Y1U0W5-F1
#
_cell.length_a   1.000
_cell.length_b   1.000
_cell.length_c   1.000
_cell.angle_alpha   90.00
_cell.angle_beta   90.00
_cell.angle_gamma   90.00
#
_symmetry.space_group_name_H-M   'P 1'
#
loop_
_entity.id
_entity.type
_entity.pdbx_description
1 polymer ?
#
loop_
_entity_poly.entity_id
_entity_poly.type
_entity_poly.pdbx_seq_one_letter_code
_entity_poly.pdbx_strand_id
1 'polypeptide(L)'
;IILAFGGVSGAHFNPAVTLTERALGNIDNRTVVEYIAAQIIGGIVGVMAANVMFDIDIVNWSTKDRSGGALAFSEGIATLGLLLVIFGVVRKGRPETVAFSVGAYIAGAYFFTSSTSFANPAVTIARQFSNTFAGIDPGSVPMFLVAQLIAVVVGVGLIRVVFSED
;
A
#
# COMPACT_ATOMS: atom_id res chain seq x y z
N ILE A 1 3.22 9.85 -10.26
CA ILE A 1 2.12 8.95 -10.69
C ILE A 1 0.75 9.42 -10.22
N ILE A 2 0.56 9.80 -8.94
CA ILE A 2 -0.75 10.28 -8.44
C ILE A 2 -1.23 11.53 -9.19
N LEU A 3 -0.36 12.54 -9.37
CA LEU A 3 -0.68 13.74 -10.17
C LEU A 3 -1.08 13.41 -11.63
N ALA A 4 -0.52 12.36 -12.21
CA ALA A 4 -0.74 12.01 -13.61
C ALA A 4 -2.02 11.18 -13.81
N PHE A 5 -2.31 10.25 -12.90
CA PHE A 5 -3.38 9.26 -13.06
C PHE A 5 -4.54 9.43 -12.08
N GLY A 6 -4.45 10.38 -11.13
CA GLY A 6 -5.49 10.63 -10.13
C GLY A 6 -6.83 10.99 -10.77
N GLY A 7 -6.82 11.84 -11.81
CA GLY A 7 -8.03 12.18 -12.57
C GLY A 7 -8.59 11.06 -13.45
N VAL A 8 -7.86 9.95 -13.63
CA VAL A 8 -8.26 8.81 -14.48
C VAL A 8 -8.88 7.70 -13.63
N SER A 9 -8.25 7.35 -12.50
CA SER A 9 -8.63 6.20 -11.66
C SER A 9 -8.60 6.49 -10.16
N GLY A 10 -8.55 7.74 -9.73
CA GLY A 10 -8.31 8.06 -8.31
C GLY A 10 -6.91 7.66 -7.81
N ALA A 11 -6.08 7.01 -8.64
CA ALA A 11 -4.70 6.65 -8.34
C ALA A 11 -4.52 5.86 -7.02
N HIS A 12 -5.42 4.93 -6.70
CA HIS A 12 -5.32 4.16 -5.45
C HIS A 12 -3.98 3.41 -5.35
N PHE A 13 -3.58 2.73 -6.43
CA PHE A 13 -2.35 1.94 -6.55
C PHE A 13 -2.04 0.98 -5.38
N ASN A 14 -3.06 0.67 -4.57
CA ASN A 14 -2.93 0.01 -3.29
C ASN A 14 -4.26 -0.66 -2.89
N PRO A 15 -4.28 -1.98 -2.66
CA PRO A 15 -5.48 -2.67 -2.21
C PRO A 15 -6.01 -2.15 -0.88
N ALA A 16 -5.15 -1.72 0.06
CA ALA A 16 -5.59 -1.18 1.35
C ALA A 16 -6.38 0.14 1.18
N VAL A 17 -5.93 1.02 0.29
CA VAL A 17 -6.65 2.27 -0.06
C VAL A 17 -7.99 1.91 -0.72
N THR A 18 -7.98 0.99 -1.69
CA THR A 18 -9.18 0.55 -2.41
C THR A 18 -10.22 -0.08 -1.47
N LEU A 19 -9.80 -0.91 -0.53
CA LEU A 19 -10.67 -1.50 0.48
C LEU A 19 -11.23 -0.45 1.44
N THR A 20 -10.45 0.59 1.76
CA THR A 20 -10.91 1.71 2.58
C THR A 20 -11.98 2.52 1.86
N GLU A 21 -11.78 2.88 0.59
CA GLU A 21 -12.79 3.52 -0.27
C GLU A 21 -14.08 2.70 -0.31
N ARG A 22 -13.97 1.38 -0.47
CA ARG A 22 -15.12 0.48 -0.45
C ARG A 22 -15.84 0.49 0.88
N ALA A 23 -15.10 0.42 1.99
CA ALA A 23 -15.67 0.40 3.33
C ALA A 23 -16.32 1.74 3.70
N LEU A 24 -15.87 2.85 3.11
CA LEU A 24 -16.51 4.15 3.23
C LEU A 24 -17.71 4.35 2.30
N GLY A 25 -17.94 3.42 1.36
CA GLY A 25 -19.12 3.41 0.49
C GLY A 25 -18.92 4.13 -0.85
N ASN A 26 -17.68 4.49 -1.21
CA ASN A 26 -17.40 5.31 -2.38
C ASN A 26 -17.33 4.52 -3.69
N ILE A 27 -17.08 3.20 -3.62
CA ILE A 27 -16.99 2.31 -4.78
C ILE A 27 -17.71 0.99 -4.51
N ASP A 28 -18.11 0.28 -5.56
CA ASP A 28 -18.78 -1.02 -5.45
C ASP A 28 -17.79 -2.21 -5.40
N ASN A 29 -18.30 -3.41 -5.09
CA ASN A 29 -17.47 -4.62 -4.98
C ASN A 29 -16.79 -4.98 -6.30
N ARG A 30 -17.45 -4.72 -7.44
CA ARG A 30 -16.89 -5.02 -8.74
C ARG A 30 -15.66 -4.15 -9.01
N THR A 31 -15.77 -2.84 -8.78
CA THR A 31 -14.64 -1.91 -8.91
C THR A 31 -13.48 -2.34 -8.01
N VAL A 32 -13.75 -2.77 -6.78
CA VAL A 32 -12.69 -3.27 -5.87
C VAL A 32 -11.90 -4.42 -6.49
N VAL A 33 -12.57 -5.43 -7.04
CA VAL A 33 -11.91 -6.58 -7.65
C VAL A 33 -11.06 -6.15 -8.85
N GLU A 34 -11.61 -5.28 -9.71
CA GLU A 34 -10.91 -4.75 -10.87
C GLU A 34 -9.64 -3.96 -10.47
N TYR A 35 -9.73 -3.12 -9.44
CA TYR A 35 -8.58 -2.38 -8.89
C TYR A 35 -7.52 -3.30 -8.31
N ILE A 36 -7.92 -4.25 -7.44
CA ILE A 36 -6.96 -5.13 -6.77
C ILE A 36 -6.24 -6.01 -7.80
N ALA A 37 -6.97 -6.56 -8.78
CA ALA A 37 -6.37 -7.34 -9.86
C ALA A 37 -5.34 -6.51 -10.65
N ALA A 38 -5.72 -5.31 -11.10
CA ALA A 38 -4.82 -4.42 -11.83
C ALA A 38 -3.59 -4.02 -11.01
N GLN A 39 -3.75 -3.75 -9.72
CA GLN A 39 -2.66 -3.38 -8.81
C GLN A 39 -1.67 -4.52 -8.61
N ILE A 40 -2.14 -5.75 -8.39
CA ILE A 40 -1.28 -6.91 -8.21
C ILE A 40 -0.54 -7.24 -9.51
N ILE A 41 -1.25 -7.30 -10.64
CA ILE A 41 -0.65 -7.59 -11.95
C ILE A 41 0.40 -6.51 -12.29
N GLY A 42 0.03 -5.23 -12.17
CA GLY A 42 0.93 -4.11 -12.42
C GLY A 42 2.16 -4.12 -11.49
N GLY A 43 1.98 -4.46 -10.21
CA GLY A 43 3.07 -4.61 -9.26
C GLY A 43 4.05 -5.71 -9.65
N ILE A 44 3.54 -6.89 -10.00
CA ILE A 44 4.37 -8.04 -10.43
C ILE A 44 5.14 -7.69 -11.71
N VAL A 45 4.44 -7.15 -12.72
CA VAL A 45 5.08 -6.73 -13.98
C VAL A 45 6.13 -5.64 -13.73
N GLY A 46 5.86 -4.70 -12.82
CA GLY A 46 6.81 -3.66 -12.44
C GLY A 46 8.08 -4.21 -11.79
N VAL A 47 7.95 -5.20 -10.90
CA VAL A 47 9.11 -5.88 -10.29
C VAL A 47 9.90 -6.68 -11.33
N MET A 48 9.23 -7.40 -12.23
CA MET A 48 9.89 -8.12 -13.32
C MET A 48 10.66 -7.16 -14.25
N ALA A 49 10.06 -6.03 -14.60
CA ALA A 49 10.71 -5.00 -15.40
C ALA A 49 11.93 -4.40 -14.67
N ALA A 50 11.83 -4.18 -13.35
CA ALA A 50 12.96 -3.73 -12.55
C ALA A 50 14.08 -4.78 -12.51
N ASN A 51 13.76 -6.06 -12.34
CA ASN A 51 14.76 -7.13 -12.37
C ASN A 51 15.55 -7.11 -13.70
N VAL A 52 14.85 -7.05 -14.84
CA VAL A 52 15.50 -6.92 -16.16
C VAL A 52 16.36 -5.66 -16.26
N MET A 53 15.87 -4.52 -15.77
CA MET A 53 16.62 -3.25 -15.78
C MET A 53 17.91 -3.30 -14.96
N PHE A 54 17.96 -4.16 -13.94
CA PHE A 54 19.11 -4.34 -13.05
C PHE A 54 19.90 -5.63 -13.30
N ASP A 55 19.70 -6.29 -14.46
CA ASP A 55 20.38 -7.54 -14.84
C ASP A 55 20.19 -8.68 -13.82
N ILE A 56 18.97 -8.80 -13.29
CA ILE A 56 18.50 -9.88 -12.42
C ILE A 56 17.52 -10.74 -13.22
N ASP A 57 17.48 -12.05 -12.95
CA ASP A 57 16.47 -12.95 -13.52
C ASP A 57 15.06 -12.35 -13.40
N ILE A 58 14.29 -12.39 -14.49
CA ILE A 58 12.95 -11.78 -14.58
C ILE A 58 12.08 -12.17 -13.38
N VAL A 59 12.12 -13.44 -12.98
CA VAL A 59 11.53 -13.96 -11.76
C VAL A 59 12.65 -14.41 -10.84
N ASN A 60 12.78 -13.75 -9.69
CA ASN A 60 13.85 -14.01 -8.75
C ASN A 60 13.29 -14.08 -7.32
N TRP A 61 12.91 -15.28 -6.88
CA TRP A 61 12.24 -15.47 -5.59
C TRP A 61 13.08 -14.96 -4.42
N SER A 62 12.49 -14.10 -3.61
CA SER A 62 13.18 -13.53 -2.46
C SER A 62 13.32 -14.53 -1.32
N THR A 63 14.47 -14.48 -0.65
CA THR A 63 14.78 -15.20 0.60
C THR A 63 14.92 -14.23 1.77
N LYS A 64 14.49 -12.97 1.57
CA LYS A 64 14.63 -11.92 2.57
C LYS A 64 13.59 -12.13 3.68
N ASP A 65 14.02 -12.76 4.77
CA ASP A 65 13.17 -12.98 5.94
C ASP A 65 12.69 -11.66 6.53
N ARG A 66 11.38 -11.58 6.75
CA ARG A 66 10.67 -10.47 7.39
C ARG A 66 9.60 -10.99 8.36
N SER A 67 9.77 -12.18 8.91
CA SER A 67 8.80 -12.86 9.78
C SER A 67 8.70 -12.28 11.22
N GLY A 68 9.51 -11.29 11.56
CA GLY A 68 9.53 -10.68 12.90
C GLY A 68 8.26 -9.91 13.24
N GLY A 69 7.67 -10.15 14.42
CA GLY A 69 6.44 -9.48 14.86
C GLY A 69 6.54 -7.96 14.96
N ALA A 70 7.73 -7.42 15.29
CA ALA A 70 7.98 -5.97 15.27
C ALA A 70 7.85 -5.38 13.86
N LEU A 71 8.22 -6.13 12.81
CA LEU A 71 8.05 -5.72 11.42
C LEU A 71 6.57 -5.68 11.05
N ALA A 72 5.79 -6.68 11.46
CA ALA A 72 4.34 -6.70 11.23
C ALA A 72 3.63 -5.54 11.93
N PHE A 73 3.96 -5.28 13.20
CA PHE A 73 3.40 -4.13 13.92
C PHE A 73 3.75 -2.81 13.23
N SER A 74 5.03 -2.63 12.89
CA SER A 74 5.53 -1.48 12.15
C SER A 74 4.80 -1.28 10.81
N GLU A 75 4.48 -2.37 10.12
CA GLU A 75 3.76 -2.36 8.85
C GLU A 75 2.30 -1.92 9.02
N GLY A 76 1.66 -2.35 10.11
CA GLY A 76 0.34 -1.86 10.50
C GLY A 76 0.35 -0.35 10.77
N ILE A 77 1.35 0.17 11.49
CA ILE A 77 1.49 1.61 11.75
C ILE A 77 1.70 2.40 10.46
N ALA A 78 2.58 1.91 9.57
CA ALA A 78 2.82 2.52 8.26
C ALA A 78 1.53 2.60 7.43
N THR A 79 0.78 1.51 7.37
CA THR A 79 -0.46 1.46 6.60
C THR A 79 -1.53 2.36 7.20
N LEU A 80 -1.67 2.34 8.53
CA LEU A 80 -2.66 3.15 9.23
C LEU A 80 -2.42 4.64 8.99
N GLY A 81 -1.19 5.11 9.18
CA GLY A 81 -0.89 6.53 8.98
C GLY A 81 -1.04 6.93 7.51
N LEU A 82 -0.70 6.07 6.55
CA LEU A 82 -0.95 6.33 5.12
C LEU A 82 -2.44 6.57 4.86
N LEU A 83 -3.31 5.69 5.37
CA LEU A 83 -4.76 5.83 5.21
C LEU A 83 -5.27 7.11 5.88
N LEU A 84 -4.86 7.39 7.12
CA LEU A 84 -5.26 8.62 7.81
C LEU A 84 -4.82 9.88 7.06
N VAL A 85 -3.62 9.88 6.47
CA VAL A 85 -3.14 11.00 5.64
C VAL A 85 -3.99 11.16 4.39
N ILE A 86 -4.20 10.09 3.60
CA ILE A 86 -4.98 10.15 2.36
C ILE A 86 -6.39 10.66 2.63
N PHE A 87 -7.11 9.97 3.51
CA PHE A 87 -8.52 10.27 3.75
C PHE A 87 -8.70 11.55 4.56
N GLY A 88 -7.75 11.89 5.44
CA GLY A 88 -7.75 13.15 6.18
C GLY A 88 -7.65 14.37 5.26
N VAL A 89 -6.70 14.37 4.30
CA VAL A 89 -6.58 15.52 3.38
C VAL A 89 -7.76 15.60 2.41
N VAL A 90 -8.28 14.46 1.94
CA VAL A 90 -9.47 14.43 1.06
C VAL A 90 -10.70 14.98 1.80
N ARG A 91 -10.99 14.47 3.01
CA ARG A 91 -12.16 14.91 3.79
C ARG A 91 -12.06 16.34 4.30
N LYS A 92 -10.84 16.90 4.43
CA LYS A 92 -10.63 18.32 4.72
C LYS A 92 -10.68 19.22 3.47
N GLY A 93 -11.14 18.69 2.34
CA GLY A 93 -11.35 19.46 1.11
C GLY A 93 -10.05 19.89 0.43
N ARG A 94 -8.96 19.13 0.61
CA ARG A 94 -7.64 19.39 0.00
C ARG A 94 -7.14 18.24 -0.89
N PRO A 95 -7.97 17.68 -1.78
CA PRO A 95 -7.59 16.52 -2.59
C PRO A 95 -6.38 16.77 -3.49
N GLU A 96 -6.12 18.02 -3.89
CA GLU A 96 -4.96 18.43 -4.67
C GLU A 96 -3.62 18.18 -3.95
N THR A 97 -3.64 18.08 -2.61
CA THR A 97 -2.44 17.84 -1.80
C THR A 97 -2.10 16.37 -1.62
N VAL A 98 -3.01 15.45 -1.95
CA VAL A 98 -2.86 14.00 -1.74
C VAL A 98 -1.54 13.48 -2.31
N ALA A 99 -1.17 13.88 -3.53
CA ALA A 99 0.05 13.41 -4.17
C ALA A 99 1.31 13.74 -3.35
N PHE A 100 1.37 14.94 -2.79
CA PHE A 100 2.50 15.40 -1.97
C PHE A 100 2.47 14.76 -0.59
N SER A 101 1.29 14.71 0.05
CA SER A 101 1.13 14.12 1.38
C SER A 101 1.44 12.62 1.40
N VAL A 102 0.99 11.87 0.38
CA VAL A 102 1.33 10.44 0.23
C VAL A 102 2.82 10.26 0.01
N GLY A 103 3.43 11.04 -0.89
CA GLY A 103 4.87 10.99 -1.14
C GLY A 103 5.70 11.27 0.10
N ALA A 104 5.35 12.33 0.84
CA ALA A 104 6.03 12.71 2.08
C ALA A 104 5.84 11.65 3.17
N TYR A 105 4.62 11.11 3.33
CA TYR A 105 4.35 10.09 4.33
C TYR A 105 5.11 8.79 4.05
N ILE A 106 5.07 8.27 2.82
CA ILE A 106 5.79 7.04 2.46
C ILE A 106 7.31 7.24 2.58
N ALA A 107 7.83 8.39 2.17
CA ALA A 107 9.24 8.72 2.35
C ALA A 107 9.63 8.74 3.83
N GLY A 108 8.84 9.39 4.69
CA GLY A 108 9.08 9.39 6.14
C GLY A 108 8.96 8.00 6.74
N ALA A 109 7.91 7.25 6.38
CA ALA A 109 7.64 5.91 6.86
C ALA A 109 8.78 4.95 6.51
N TYR A 110 9.39 5.08 5.34
CA TYR A 110 10.60 4.32 5.00
C TYR A 110 11.71 4.47 6.06
N PHE A 111 11.87 5.64 6.68
CA PHE A 111 12.89 5.89 7.70
C PHE A 111 12.45 5.58 9.13
N PHE A 112 11.21 5.86 9.52
CA PHE A 112 10.79 5.66 10.92
C PHE A 112 10.25 4.25 11.21
N THR A 113 9.92 3.47 10.17
CA THR A 113 9.35 2.12 10.33
C THR A 113 10.45 1.07 10.21
N SER A 114 10.48 0.09 11.12
CA SER A 114 11.42 -1.03 11.04
C SER A 114 11.12 -1.97 9.87
N SER A 115 9.88 -1.95 9.34
CA SER A 115 9.47 -2.76 8.19
C SER A 115 9.88 -2.19 6.83
N THR A 116 10.43 -0.97 6.77
CA THR A 116 10.65 -0.19 5.53
C THR A 116 9.35 0.15 4.78
N SER A 117 8.22 0.21 5.50
CA SER A 117 6.90 0.68 5.05
C SER A 117 6.47 0.19 3.67
N PHE A 118 6.06 -1.08 3.54
CA PHE A 118 5.48 -1.50 2.26
C PHE A 118 4.11 -0.82 2.08
N ALA A 119 3.36 -0.72 3.17
CA ALA A 119 2.05 -0.10 3.37
C ALA A 119 1.03 -0.44 2.29
N ASN A 120 1.21 -1.56 1.58
CA ASN A 120 0.53 -1.87 0.34
C ASN A 120 0.55 -3.38 0.04
N PRO A 121 -0.60 -4.05 0.05
CA PRO A 121 -0.70 -5.48 -0.27
C PRO A 121 -0.15 -5.85 -1.66
N ALA A 122 -0.39 -5.04 -2.70
CA ALA A 122 0.09 -5.34 -4.04
C ALA A 122 1.62 -5.26 -4.13
N VAL A 123 2.24 -4.28 -3.47
CA VAL A 123 3.69 -4.16 -3.36
C VAL A 123 4.27 -5.33 -2.56
N THR A 124 3.61 -5.73 -1.47
CA THR A 124 4.04 -6.86 -0.63
C THR A 124 4.05 -8.15 -1.43
N ILE A 125 3.01 -8.42 -2.20
CA ILE A 125 2.92 -9.59 -3.08
C ILE A 125 3.94 -9.50 -4.22
N ALA A 126 4.13 -8.35 -4.84
CA ALA A 126 5.05 -8.21 -5.97
C ALA A 126 6.52 -8.40 -5.58
N ARG A 127 6.93 -7.90 -4.41
CA ARG A 127 8.34 -7.93 -3.97
C ARG A 127 8.86 -9.33 -3.65
N GLN A 128 8.00 -10.34 -3.54
CA GLN A 128 8.46 -11.73 -3.40
C GLN A 128 9.18 -12.25 -4.66
N PHE A 129 8.97 -11.61 -5.82
CA PHE A 129 9.58 -11.97 -7.10
C PHE A 129 10.92 -11.27 -7.38
N SER A 130 11.52 -10.60 -6.38
CA SER A 130 12.86 -10.01 -6.49
C SER A 130 13.69 -10.22 -5.21
N ASN A 131 14.78 -11.00 -5.27
CA ASN A 131 15.67 -11.27 -4.14
C ASN A 131 16.71 -10.16 -3.93
N THR A 132 16.25 -8.95 -3.65
CA THR A 132 17.09 -7.78 -3.39
C THR A 132 16.88 -7.27 -1.96
N PHE A 133 17.49 -6.13 -1.59
CA PHE A 133 17.18 -5.45 -0.32
C PHE A 133 15.68 -5.10 -0.19
N ALA A 134 15.02 -4.95 -1.34
CA ALA A 134 13.60 -4.71 -1.44
C ALA A 134 12.75 -5.97 -1.28
N GLY A 135 13.31 -7.16 -1.35
CA GLY A 135 12.55 -8.41 -1.34
C GLY A 135 11.83 -8.72 -0.03
N ILE A 136 10.93 -9.69 -0.10
CA ILE A 136 10.29 -10.35 1.04
C ILE A 136 10.11 -11.84 0.75
N ASP A 137 10.56 -12.68 1.66
CA ASP A 137 10.32 -14.12 1.58
C ASP A 137 8.81 -14.43 1.51
N PRO A 138 8.34 -15.33 0.63
CA PRO A 138 6.92 -15.68 0.50
C PRO A 138 6.25 -16.10 1.81
N GLY A 139 6.98 -16.76 2.72
CA GLY A 139 6.48 -17.14 4.05
C GLY A 139 6.22 -15.95 4.97
N SER A 140 6.86 -14.81 4.73
CA SER A 140 6.65 -13.56 5.48
C SER A 140 5.46 -12.72 4.96
N VAL A 141 5.04 -12.92 3.70
CA VAL A 141 3.98 -12.14 3.05
C VAL A 141 2.64 -12.16 3.81
N PRO A 142 2.11 -13.32 4.28
CA PRO A 142 0.81 -13.35 4.95
C PRO A 142 0.73 -12.46 6.18
N MET A 143 1.82 -12.37 6.95
CA MET A 143 1.87 -11.56 8.17
C MET A 143 1.77 -10.05 7.85
N PHE A 144 2.43 -9.60 6.78
CA PHE A 144 2.35 -8.21 6.31
C PHE A 144 0.94 -7.88 5.81
N LEU A 145 0.34 -8.79 5.03
CA LEU A 145 -1.04 -8.62 4.55
C LEU A 145 -2.04 -8.50 5.69
N VAL A 146 -1.94 -9.36 6.71
CA VAL A 146 -2.80 -9.29 7.89
C VAL A 146 -2.63 -7.97 8.63
N ALA A 147 -1.40 -7.52 8.86
CA ALA A 147 -1.13 -6.23 9.51
C ALA A 147 -1.73 -5.04 8.73
N GLN A 148 -1.58 -5.04 7.41
CA GLN A 148 -2.15 -4.03 6.52
C GLN A 148 -3.68 -4.05 6.54
N LEU A 149 -4.32 -5.23 6.54
CA LEU A 149 -5.77 -5.38 6.61
C LEU A 149 -6.34 -4.95 7.98
N ILE A 150 -5.64 -5.25 9.08
CA ILE A 150 -6.00 -4.73 10.40
C ILE A 150 -5.96 -3.20 10.39
N ALA A 151 -4.94 -2.60 9.76
CA ALA A 151 -4.85 -1.15 9.61
C ALA A 151 -5.99 -0.56 8.76
N VAL A 152 -6.49 -1.27 7.74
CA VAL A 152 -7.71 -0.87 7.02
C VAL A 152 -8.91 -0.82 7.96
N VAL A 153 -9.14 -1.88 8.75
CA VAL A 153 -10.29 -1.95 9.68
C VAL A 153 -10.23 -0.82 10.71
N VAL A 154 -9.07 -0.66 11.37
CA VAL A 154 -8.86 0.40 12.36
C VAL A 154 -8.95 1.78 11.72
N GLY A 155 -8.32 1.95 10.54
CA GLY A 155 -8.30 3.19 9.79
C GLY A 155 -9.69 3.66 9.39
N VAL A 156 -10.55 2.78 8.88
CA VAL A 156 -11.95 3.11 8.55
C VAL A 156 -12.69 3.65 9.77
N GLY A 157 -12.53 3.01 10.94
CA GLY A 157 -13.14 3.47 12.18
C GLY A 157 -12.67 4.87 12.57
N LEU A 158 -11.34 5.09 12.58
CA LEU A 158 -10.76 6.38 12.91
C LEU A 158 -11.14 7.47 11.89
N ILE A 159 -11.15 7.16 10.60
CA ILE A 159 -11.54 8.11 9.55
C ILE A 159 -12.97 8.60 9.77
N ARG A 160 -13.90 7.69 10.09
CA ARG A 160 -15.30 8.06 10.37
C ARG A 160 -15.47 8.95 11.60
N VAL A 161 -14.66 8.74 12.64
CA VAL A 161 -14.76 9.47 13.91
C VAL A 161 -14.01 10.80 13.89
N VAL A 162 -12.77 10.81 13.39
CA VAL A 162 -11.87 11.98 13.43
C VAL A 162 -12.15 12.95 12.28
N PHE A 163 -12.57 12.42 11.13
CA PHE A 163 -12.87 13.19 9.93
C PHE A 163 -14.35 13.02 9.56
N SER A 164 -15.26 13.14 10.53
CA SER A 164 -16.69 13.14 10.23
C SER A 164 -17.03 14.26 9.24
N GLU A 165 -18.00 13.99 8.36
CA GLU A 165 -18.64 15.02 7.55
C GLU A 165 -19.61 15.76 8.50
N ASP A 166 -19.42 17.07 8.66
CA ASP A 166 -20.32 17.94 9.44
C ASP A 166 -21.69 18.09 8.74
#